data_AF-A0A183LS97-F1
#
_entry.id   AF-A0A183LS97-F1
#
_cell.length_a   1.000
_cell.length_b   1.000
_cell.length_c   1.000
_cell.angle_alpha   90.00
_cell.angle_beta   90.00
_cell.angle_gamma   90.00
#
_symmetry.space_group_name_H-M   'P 1'
#
loop_
_entity.id
_entity.type
_entity.pdbx_description
1 polymer ?
#
loop_
_entity_poly.entity_id
_entity_poly.type
_entity_poly.pdbx_seq_one_letter_code
_entity_poly.pdbx_strand_id
1 'polypeptide(L)'
;MHSYSFQLDDGISIPCSYTSYVAPLQSLQIYNETRRSKDVSNAREVCCSFNIQQDAVVHGIAGYFEAILYKDVTLSTHPDRHSPQMVSWFPLVFPFEYPIHVRSKDRITLYLWRNVSSRYVWYEWVLTEPRPTKIHNAAGHVYKIAL
;
A
#
# COMPACT_ATOMS: atom_id res chain seq x y z
N MET A 1 25.95 -10.30 -6.48
CA MET A 1 26.13 -8.84 -6.64
C MET A 1 26.01 -8.52 -8.12
N HIS A 2 24.78 -8.34 -8.62
CA HIS A 2 24.54 -7.90 -10.00
C HIS A 2 23.76 -6.59 -9.94
N SER A 3 24.47 -5.54 -10.30
CA SER A 3 24.00 -4.17 -10.39
C SER A 3 23.02 -4.03 -11.55
N TYR A 4 21.88 -3.38 -11.28
CA TYR A 4 21.00 -2.85 -12.32
C TYR A 4 21.73 -1.69 -13.01
N SER A 5 22.45 -1.97 -14.09
CA SER A 5 23.21 -0.94 -14.83
C SER A 5 22.88 -1.00 -16.32
N PHE A 6 21.64 -0.68 -16.67
CA PHE A 6 21.21 -0.39 -18.05
C PHE A 6 20.24 0.79 -18.08
N GLN A 7 20.47 1.81 -17.25
CA GLN A 7 19.79 3.09 -17.37
C GLN A 7 20.87 4.12 -17.72
N LEU A 8 20.71 4.79 -18.86
CA LEU A 8 21.55 5.93 -19.23
C LEU A 8 21.47 6.98 -18.12
N ASP A 9 22.49 7.82 -17.96
CA ASP A 9 22.54 8.84 -16.89
C ASP A 9 21.33 9.80 -16.93
N ASP A 10 20.67 9.93 -18.10
CA ASP A 10 19.43 10.70 -18.33
C ASP A 10 18.18 9.82 -18.60
N GLY A 11 18.22 8.52 -18.26
CA GLY A 11 17.17 7.55 -18.56
C GLY A 11 15.94 7.70 -17.65
N ILE A 12 14.77 7.94 -18.26
CA ILE A 12 13.49 8.03 -17.55
C ILE A 12 12.88 6.62 -17.41
N SER A 13 12.64 6.17 -16.18
CA SER A 13 11.84 4.96 -15.90
C SER A 13 10.36 5.29 -16.03
N ILE A 14 9.57 4.48 -16.75
CA ILE A 14 8.11 4.62 -16.79
C ILE A 14 7.48 3.30 -16.30
N PRO A 15 6.70 3.30 -15.19
CA PRO A 15 6.32 4.47 -14.38
C PRO A 15 7.52 5.07 -13.62
N CYS A 16 7.56 6.40 -13.53
CA CYS A 16 8.59 7.14 -12.78
C CYS A 16 8.44 6.93 -11.27
N SER A 17 7.22 6.72 -10.79
CA SER A 17 6.90 6.39 -9.41
C SER A 17 5.52 5.72 -9.33
N TYR A 18 5.33 4.89 -8.31
CA TYR A 18 4.02 4.38 -7.90
C TYR A 18 3.83 4.68 -6.42
N THR A 19 2.62 5.04 -6.00
CA THR A 19 2.34 5.36 -4.59
C THR A 19 1.03 4.70 -4.16
N SER A 20 1.06 4.07 -2.98
CA SER A 20 -0.11 3.62 -2.22
C SER A 20 -0.30 4.61 -1.06
N TYR A 21 -1.50 5.13 -0.83
CA TYR A 21 -1.70 6.39 -0.08
C TYR A 21 -2.12 6.21 1.39
N VAL A 22 -1.43 6.93 2.33
CA VAL A 22 -1.82 7.30 3.72
C VAL A 22 -1.06 8.60 4.15
N ALA A 23 -1.57 9.43 5.09
CA ALA A 23 -1.36 10.92 5.20
C ALA A 23 -0.02 11.47 5.87
N PRO A 24 0.35 12.78 5.73
CA PRO A 24 1.74 13.24 5.49
C PRO A 24 2.55 13.97 6.62
N LEU A 25 3.88 14.07 6.43
CA LEU A 25 4.88 14.93 7.14
C LEU A 25 5.91 15.52 6.14
N GLN A 26 6.58 16.65 6.46
CA GLN A 26 7.63 17.30 5.63
C GLN A 26 8.93 17.57 6.43
N SER A 27 10.07 16.98 6.02
CA SER A 27 11.42 17.30 6.53
C SER A 27 12.51 17.04 5.49
N LEU A 28 13.27 18.09 5.13
CA LEU A 28 14.38 18.03 4.17
C LEU A 28 15.62 17.31 4.75
N GLN A 29 15.73 17.26 6.08
CA GLN A 29 16.82 16.60 6.78
C GLN A 29 16.68 15.07 6.71
N ILE A 30 15.45 14.55 6.84
CA ILE A 30 15.16 13.10 6.71
C ILE A 30 15.39 12.59 5.28
N TYR A 31 15.10 13.42 4.26
CA TYR A 31 15.34 13.12 2.83
C TYR A 31 16.84 12.90 2.52
N ASN A 32 17.72 13.70 3.12
CA ASN A 32 19.16 13.58 2.87
C ASN A 32 19.80 12.42 3.63
N GLU A 33 19.27 12.06 4.80
CA GLU A 33 19.74 10.92 5.60
C GLU A 33 19.35 9.56 4.98
N THR A 34 18.16 9.42 4.37
CA THR A 34 17.75 8.21 3.63
C THR A 34 18.57 7.96 2.36
N ARG A 35 19.09 9.03 1.76
CA ARG A 35 19.92 8.95 0.54
C ARG A 35 21.31 8.36 0.76
N ARG A 36 21.76 8.21 2.00
CA ARG A 36 23.11 7.70 2.35
C ARG A 36 23.12 6.25 2.87
N SER A 37 21.98 5.62 3.14
CA SER A 37 21.94 4.27 3.74
C SER A 37 21.93 3.14 2.71
N LYS A 38 22.92 2.24 2.84
CA LYS A 38 23.05 0.93 2.17
C LYS A 38 21.88 0.00 2.51
N ASP A 39 21.55 -0.89 1.57
CA ASP A 39 20.50 -1.92 1.60
C ASP A 39 19.09 -1.38 1.89
N VAL A 40 18.50 -0.71 0.90
CA VAL A 40 17.14 -0.18 1.00
C VAL A 40 16.14 -1.33 0.86
N SER A 41 15.75 -1.90 2.00
CA SER A 41 14.63 -2.83 2.05
C SER A 41 13.38 -2.15 1.50
N ASN A 42 12.64 -2.86 0.64
CA ASN A 42 11.31 -2.45 0.19
C ASN A 42 10.21 -2.86 1.19
N ALA A 43 10.58 -3.24 2.43
CA ALA A 43 9.61 -3.48 3.48
C ALA A 43 8.96 -2.17 3.92
N ARG A 44 7.64 -2.16 4.09
CA ARG A 44 6.86 -0.98 4.46
C ARG A 44 5.85 -1.35 5.52
N GLU A 45 5.51 -0.39 6.36
CA GLU A 45 4.43 -0.48 7.34
C GLU A 45 3.60 0.77 7.21
N VAL A 46 2.29 0.63 7.37
CA VAL A 46 1.42 1.79 7.49
C VAL A 46 0.26 1.55 8.43
N CYS A 47 -0.13 2.61 9.14
CA CYS A 47 -1.32 2.67 9.97
C CYS A 47 -2.30 3.67 9.37
N CYS A 48 -3.53 3.25 9.12
CA CYS A 48 -4.60 4.06 8.56
C CYS A 48 -5.79 4.07 9.52
N SER A 49 -6.41 5.23 9.71
CA SER A 49 -7.66 5.33 10.46
C SER A 49 -8.79 5.90 9.62
N PHE A 50 -9.99 5.34 9.74
CA PHE A 50 -11.20 5.75 9.03
C PHE A 50 -12.34 5.98 10.04
N ASN A 51 -13.01 7.12 9.93
CA ASN A 51 -14.18 7.42 10.77
C ASN A 51 -15.47 6.96 10.09
N ILE A 52 -16.20 6.08 10.76
CA ILE A 52 -17.44 5.49 10.26
C ILE A 52 -18.60 6.47 10.43
N GLN A 53 -19.32 6.73 9.34
CA GLN A 53 -20.43 7.69 9.31
C GLN A 53 -21.80 7.05 9.59
N GLN A 54 -21.91 5.74 9.40
CA GLN A 54 -23.16 4.99 9.54
C GLN A 54 -22.87 3.56 9.97
N ASP A 55 -23.83 2.93 10.64
CA ASP A 55 -23.75 1.53 11.01
C ASP A 55 -23.55 0.66 9.77
N ALA A 56 -22.59 -0.27 9.84
CA ALA A 56 -22.20 -1.09 8.71
C ALA A 56 -21.56 -2.42 9.14
N VAL A 57 -21.43 -3.32 8.17
CA VAL A 57 -20.66 -4.56 8.30
C VAL A 57 -19.50 -4.52 7.31
N VAL A 58 -18.28 -4.53 7.81
CA VAL A 58 -17.04 -4.44 7.02
C VAL A 58 -16.47 -5.82 6.81
N HIS A 59 -16.27 -6.20 5.55
CA HIS A 59 -15.78 -7.52 5.15
C HIS A 59 -14.31 -7.52 4.70
N GLY A 60 -13.74 -6.34 4.49
CA GLY A 60 -12.38 -6.18 4.00
C GLY A 60 -12.10 -4.74 3.58
N ILE A 61 -10.93 -4.53 2.98
CA ILE A 61 -10.43 -3.24 2.54
C ILE A 61 -10.18 -3.29 1.03
N ALA A 62 -10.63 -2.27 0.32
CA ALA A 62 -10.31 -2.08 -1.09
C ALA A 62 -8.99 -1.33 -1.25
N GLY A 63 -8.10 -1.86 -2.08
CA GLY A 63 -6.83 -1.29 -2.47
C GLY A 63 -6.91 -0.70 -3.87
N TYR A 64 -6.52 0.56 -3.98
CA TYR A 64 -6.36 1.30 -5.22
C TYR A 64 -4.91 1.77 -5.35
N PHE A 65 -4.54 2.28 -6.51
CA PHE A 65 -3.23 2.91 -6.68
C PHE A 65 -3.30 4.06 -7.66
N GLU A 66 -2.29 4.92 -7.56
CA GLU A 66 -2.01 5.94 -8.55
C GLU A 66 -0.52 5.92 -8.88
N ALA A 67 -0.23 6.19 -10.15
CA ALA A 67 1.11 6.29 -10.68
C ALA A 67 1.22 7.57 -11.52
N ILE A 68 2.33 8.28 -11.37
CA ILE A 68 2.71 9.37 -12.26
C ILE A 68 3.66 8.74 -13.28
N LEU A 69 3.21 8.67 -14.53
CA LEU A 69 3.97 8.05 -15.61
C LEU A 69 5.09 8.97 -16.07
N TYR A 70 4.74 10.22 -16.42
CA TYR A 70 5.69 11.26 -16.79
C TYR A 70 5.03 12.64 -16.72
N LYS A 71 5.66 13.59 -16.02
CA LYS A 71 5.12 14.94 -15.78
C LYS A 71 3.68 14.89 -15.24
N ASP A 72 2.73 15.40 -16.01
CA ASP A 72 1.30 15.49 -15.72
C ASP A 72 0.52 14.25 -16.18
N VAL A 73 1.15 13.29 -16.85
CA VAL A 73 0.53 12.02 -17.26
C VAL A 73 0.43 11.09 -16.05
N THR A 74 -0.80 10.80 -15.63
CA THR A 74 -1.10 9.95 -14.48
C THR A 74 -1.99 8.77 -14.85
N LEU A 75 -1.93 7.74 -14.01
CA LEU A 75 -2.75 6.54 -14.11
C LEU A 75 -3.28 6.22 -12.71
N SER A 76 -4.61 6.17 -12.54
CA SER A 76 -5.23 6.04 -11.21
C SER A 76 -6.45 5.12 -11.26
N THR A 77 -6.47 4.11 -10.38
CA THR A 77 -7.66 3.27 -10.15
C THR A 77 -8.54 3.80 -9.03
N HIS A 78 -8.17 4.94 -8.42
CA HIS A 78 -8.92 5.54 -7.32
C HIS A 78 -10.32 5.98 -7.81
N PRO A 79 -11.42 5.68 -7.10
CA PRO A 79 -12.77 5.97 -7.57
C PRO A 79 -12.99 7.45 -7.97
N ASP A 80 -12.55 8.38 -7.12
CA ASP A 80 -12.72 9.82 -7.37
C ASP A 80 -11.81 10.39 -8.48
N ARG A 81 -10.74 9.67 -8.84
CA ARG A 81 -9.68 10.15 -9.74
C ARG A 81 -9.38 9.15 -10.86
N HIS A 82 -10.34 8.29 -11.16
CA HIS A 82 -10.16 7.15 -12.04
C HIS A 82 -9.80 7.60 -13.46
N SER A 83 -8.72 7.05 -14.02
CA SER A 83 -8.33 7.33 -15.41
C SER A 83 -9.39 6.80 -16.37
N PRO A 84 -9.95 7.63 -17.28
CA PRO A 84 -10.97 7.18 -18.23
C PRO A 84 -10.51 5.96 -19.04
N GLN A 85 -11.42 5.00 -19.27
CA GLN A 85 -11.19 3.80 -20.08
C GLN A 85 -10.16 2.80 -19.53
N MET A 86 -9.66 3.00 -18.31
CA MET A 86 -8.79 2.01 -17.66
C MET A 86 -9.60 0.86 -17.07
N VAL A 87 -9.76 -0.21 -17.86
CA VAL A 87 -10.50 -1.43 -17.47
C VAL A 87 -9.58 -2.62 -17.14
N SER A 88 -8.27 -2.44 -17.23
CA SER A 88 -7.26 -3.51 -17.06
C SER A 88 -6.96 -3.86 -15.62
N TRP A 89 -7.32 -3.00 -14.66
CA TRP A 89 -7.00 -3.19 -13.24
C TRP A 89 -8.21 -2.99 -12.35
N PHE A 90 -8.76 -4.10 -11.90
CA PHE A 90 -9.77 -4.10 -10.85
C PHE A 90 -9.14 -3.77 -9.49
N PRO A 91 -9.92 -3.19 -8.55
CA PRO A 91 -9.45 -2.96 -7.19
C PRO A 91 -8.97 -4.25 -6.52
N LEU A 92 -7.87 -4.15 -5.77
CA LEU A 92 -7.41 -5.24 -4.92
C LEU A 92 -8.29 -5.31 -3.67
N VAL A 93 -8.55 -6.50 -3.13
CA VAL A 93 -9.29 -6.64 -1.87
C VAL A 93 -8.42 -7.35 -0.84
N PHE A 94 -8.31 -6.77 0.36
CA PHE A 94 -7.76 -7.39 1.56
C PHE A 94 -8.92 -7.82 2.47
N PRO A 95 -9.35 -9.09 2.41
CA PRO A 95 -10.50 -9.56 3.16
C PRO A 95 -10.18 -9.71 4.65
N PHE A 96 -11.20 -9.57 5.49
CA PHE A 96 -11.18 -10.05 6.87
C PHE A 96 -11.77 -11.45 6.93
N GLU A 97 -11.23 -12.30 7.81
CA GLU A 97 -11.75 -13.66 7.99
C GLU A 97 -13.19 -13.68 8.51
N TYR A 98 -13.53 -12.72 9.37
CA TYR A 98 -14.87 -12.57 9.94
C TYR A 98 -15.42 -11.16 9.67
N PRO A 99 -16.74 -11.01 9.44
CA PRO A 99 -17.37 -9.71 9.29
C PRO A 99 -17.18 -8.83 10.54
N ILE A 100 -16.83 -7.57 10.33
CA ILE A 100 -16.60 -6.59 11.40
C ILE A 100 -17.78 -5.64 11.47
N HIS A 101 -18.58 -5.74 12.53
CA HIS A 101 -19.68 -4.81 12.79
C HIS A 101 -19.15 -3.51 13.35
N VAL A 102 -19.51 -2.40 12.73
CA VAL A 102 -19.14 -1.04 13.14
C VAL A 102 -20.38 -0.17 13.25
N ARG A 103 -20.35 0.78 14.17
CA ARG A 103 -21.40 1.78 14.39
C ARG A 103 -20.97 3.13 13.88
N SER A 104 -21.96 3.99 13.61
CA SER A 104 -21.74 5.41 13.39
C SER A 104 -20.86 5.99 14.51
N LYS A 105 -19.85 6.77 14.12
CA LYS A 105 -18.80 7.37 14.97
C LYS A 105 -17.72 6.41 15.47
N ASP A 106 -17.79 5.12 15.15
CA ASP A 106 -16.65 4.23 15.37
C ASP A 106 -15.46 4.66 14.51
N ARG A 107 -14.26 4.36 14.99
CA ARG A 107 -13.03 4.51 14.23
C ARG A 107 -12.50 3.13 13.88
N ILE A 108 -12.27 2.89 12.60
CA ILE A 108 -11.53 1.74 12.14
C ILE A 108 -10.06 2.12 12.07
N THR A 109 -9.19 1.35 12.72
CA THR A 109 -7.73 1.49 12.57
C THR A 109 -7.13 0.21 12.03
N LEU A 110 -6.39 0.34 10.94
CA LEU A 110 -5.78 -0.76 10.19
C LEU A 110 -4.27 -0.57 10.18
N TYR A 111 -3.55 -1.64 10.46
CA TYR A 111 -2.14 -1.77 10.12
C TYR A 111 -1.98 -2.69 8.92
N LEU A 112 -1.12 -2.28 7.99
CA LEU A 112 -0.77 -3.06 6.81
C LEU A 112 0.75 -3.04 6.61
N TRP A 113 1.33 -4.22 6.45
CA TRP A 113 2.75 -4.41 6.22
C TRP A 113 2.98 -4.98 4.84
N ARG A 114 3.98 -4.45 4.14
CA ARG A 114 4.63 -5.09 3.00
C ARG A 114 5.93 -5.69 3.52
N ASN A 115 5.99 -7.00 3.59
CA ASN A 115 7.16 -7.73 4.04
C ASN A 115 7.98 -8.24 2.86
N VAL A 116 9.30 -8.33 3.06
CA VAL A 116 10.26 -8.71 2.02
C VAL A 116 11.26 -9.71 2.59
N SER A 117 11.60 -10.70 1.78
CA SER A 117 12.70 -11.64 1.99
C SER A 117 13.53 -11.75 0.72
N SER A 118 14.57 -12.57 0.72
CA SER A 118 15.39 -12.83 -0.47
C SER A 118 14.66 -13.57 -1.59
N ARG A 119 13.51 -14.20 -1.31
CA ARG A 119 12.78 -15.03 -2.29
C ARG A 119 11.34 -14.59 -2.52
N TYR A 120 10.78 -13.80 -1.60
CA TYR A 120 9.35 -13.51 -1.58
C TYR A 120 9.06 -12.12 -1.04
N VAL A 121 7.95 -11.57 -1.52
CA VAL A 121 7.24 -10.41 -0.96
C VAL A 121 5.84 -10.85 -0.55
N TRP A 122 5.32 -10.34 0.57
CA TRP A 122 3.95 -10.60 0.98
C TRP A 122 3.36 -9.42 1.76
N TYR A 123 2.05 -9.45 1.95
CA TYR A 123 1.33 -8.47 2.75
C TYR A 123 0.73 -9.10 3.98
N GLU A 124 0.77 -8.37 5.09
CA GLU A 124 0.08 -8.69 6.34
C GLU A 124 -0.83 -7.53 6.70
N TRP A 125 -1.99 -7.81 7.30
CA TRP A 125 -2.89 -6.75 7.76
C TRP A 125 -3.67 -7.14 9.01
N VAL A 126 -3.97 -6.15 9.84
CA VAL A 126 -4.75 -6.31 11.06
C VAL A 126 -5.56 -5.06 11.33
N LEU A 127 -6.82 -5.25 11.71
CA LEU A 127 -7.64 -4.17 12.24
C LEU A 127 -7.48 -4.16 13.76
N THR A 128 -7.16 -3.02 14.36
CA THR A 128 -6.94 -2.87 15.81
C THR A 128 -8.10 -2.17 16.50
N GLU A 129 -8.85 -1.32 15.79
CA GLU A 129 -10.05 -0.65 16.27
C GLU A 129 -11.19 -0.85 15.26
N PRO A 130 -12.45 -0.97 15.70
CA PRO A 130 -12.91 -0.89 17.10
C PRO A 130 -12.66 -2.17 17.92
N ARG A 131 -12.36 -3.31 17.27
CA ARG A 131 -12.02 -4.57 17.92
C ARG A 131 -10.87 -5.24 17.19
N PRO A 132 -9.77 -5.61 17.87
CA PRO A 132 -8.64 -6.25 17.22
C PRO A 132 -9.02 -7.56 16.51
N THR A 133 -8.52 -7.74 15.29
CA THR A 133 -8.55 -9.02 14.58
C THR A 133 -7.24 -9.77 14.78
N LYS A 134 -7.15 -11.02 14.29
CA LYS A 134 -5.85 -11.66 14.09
C LYS A 134 -5.06 -10.94 12.99
N ILE A 135 -3.74 -11.14 12.96
CA ILE A 135 -2.91 -10.76 11.81
C ILE A 135 -3.23 -11.70 10.67
N HIS A 136 -3.67 -11.14 9.55
CA HIS A 136 -3.98 -11.89 8.33
C HIS A 136 -2.71 -12.12 7.52
N ASN A 137 -2.61 -13.30 6.91
CA ASN A 137 -1.46 -13.73 6.11
C ASN A 137 -0.09 -13.63 6.82
N ALA A 138 -0.06 -13.86 8.14
CA ALA A 138 1.16 -13.81 8.94
C ALA A 138 2.27 -14.67 8.35
N ALA A 139 3.49 -14.12 8.26
CA ALA A 139 4.66 -14.70 7.61
C ALA A 139 4.43 -15.15 6.15
N GLY A 140 3.38 -14.61 5.51
CA GLY A 140 2.92 -14.93 4.16
C GLY A 140 2.39 -16.36 4.01
N HIS A 141 1.89 -16.99 5.09
CA HIS A 141 1.49 -18.41 5.07
C HIS A 141 0.42 -18.74 4.02
N VAL A 142 -0.45 -17.79 3.69
CA VAL A 142 -1.55 -18.00 2.73
C VAL A 142 -1.12 -17.56 1.33
N TYR A 143 -0.43 -16.41 1.22
CA TYR A 143 -0.04 -15.85 -0.07
C TYR A 143 1.30 -15.13 -0.01
N LYS A 144 2.13 -15.39 -1.03
CA LYS A 144 3.42 -14.74 -1.29
C LYS A 144 3.60 -14.54 -2.79
N ILE A 145 4.32 -13.49 -3.15
CA ILE A 145 4.75 -13.17 -4.50
C ILE A 145 6.23 -13.55 -4.60
N ALA A 146 6.59 -14.44 -5.51
CA ALA A 146 7.97 -14.81 -5.75
C ALA A 146 8.75 -13.65 -6.40
N LEU A 147 10.02 -13.50 -6.01
CA LEU A 147 10.96 -12.53 -6.58
C LEU A 147 11.75 -13.14 -7.74
#